data_AF-A0A955U0L1-F1
#
_entry.id   AF-A0A955U0L1-F1
#
_cell.length_a   1.000
_cell.length_b   1.000
_cell.length_c   1.000
_cell.angle_alpha   90.00
_cell.angle_beta   90.00
_cell.angle_gamma   90.00
#
_symmetry.space_group_name_H-M   'P 1'
#
loop_
_entity.id
_entity.type
_entity.pdbx_description
1 polymer ?
#
loop_
_entity_poly.entity_id
_entity_poly.type
_entity_poly.pdbx_seq_one_letter_code
_entity_poly.pdbx_strand_id
1 'polypeptide(L)' 'MQRALGLARKGEGRTSPNPPVGAVLVKNGRVVGEGFHRKAGGPHAEVAA' A
#
# COMPACT_ATOMS: atom_id res chain seq x y z
N MET A 1 -11.93 -0.88 -0.01
CA MET A 1 -11.19 0.39 -0.12
C MET A 1 -10.63 0.90 1.21
N GLN A 2 -11.43 0.99 2.29
CA GLN A 2 -10.94 1.46 3.61
C GLN A 2 -9.65 0.78 4.10
N ARG A 3 -9.52 -0.53 3.91
CA ARG A 3 -8.32 -1.30 4.24
C ARG A 3 -7.06 -0.84 3.49
N ALA A 4 -7.17 -0.56 2.18
CA ALA A 4 -6.07 -0.05 1.37
C ALA A 4 -5.65 1.37 1.80
N LEU A 5 -6.61 2.24 2.13
CA LEU A 5 -6.32 3.57 2.70
C LEU A 5 -5.64 3.47 4.06
N GLY A 6 -6.06 2.53 4.91
CA GLY A 6 -5.40 2.25 6.19
C GLY A 6 -3.95 1.76 6.03
N LEU A 7 -3.67 0.99 4.98
CA LEU A 7 -2.30 0.61 4.60
C LEU A 7 -1.49 1.81 4.10
N ALA A 8 -2.09 2.66 3.25
CA ALA A 8 -1.45 3.86 2.71
C ALA A 8 -0.96 4.81 3.82
N ARG A 9 -1.79 5.02 4.86
CA ARG A 9 -1.43 5.86 6.03
C ARG A 9 -0.11 5.46 6.71
N LYS A 10 0.31 4.19 6.62
CA LYS A 10 1.59 3.73 7.17
C LYS A 10 2.81 4.31 6.46
N GLY A 11 2.64 4.82 5.24
CA GLY A 11 3.69 5.49 4.44
C GLY A 11 3.77 7.01 4.67
N GLU A 12 2.81 7.60 5.39
CA GLU A 12 2.79 9.05 5.62
C GLU A 12 4.10 9.55 6.27
N GLY A 13 4.63 10.66 5.75
CA GLY A 13 5.89 11.24 6.20
C GLY A 13 7.17 10.49 5.78
N ARG A 14 7.06 9.31 5.14
CA ARG A 14 8.20 8.48 4.74
C ARG A 14 8.38 8.35 3.24
N THR A 15 7.34 8.64 2.47
CA THR A 15 7.33 8.45 1.01
C THR A 15 7.63 9.70 0.21
N SER A 16 7.62 10.90 0.82
CA SER A 16 7.85 12.17 0.10
C SER A 16 9.16 12.14 -0.71
N PRO A 17 9.16 12.57 -1.99
CA PRO A 17 8.10 13.30 -2.70
C PRO A 17 6.95 12.43 -3.24
N ASN A 18 7.05 11.11 -3.13
CA ASN A 18 6.00 10.20 -3.59
C ASN A 18 4.80 10.19 -2.62
N PRO A 19 3.57 9.97 -3.11
CA PRO A 19 2.40 9.85 -2.26
C PRO A 19 2.43 8.56 -1.44
N PRO A 20 1.79 8.54 -0.25
CA PRO A 20 1.48 7.30 0.45
C PRO A 20 0.43 6.50 -0.35
N VAL A 21 0.70 5.23 -0.61
CA VAL A 21 -0.19 4.33 -1.37
C VAL A 21 -0.29 3.00 -0.63
N GLY A 22 -1.48 2.40 -0.64
CA GLY A 22 -1.76 1.06 -0.12
C GLY A 22 -2.55 0.24 -1.14
N ALA A 23 -2.30 -1.07 -1.18
CA ALA A 23 -2.90 -2.01 -2.11
C ALA A 23 -3.40 -3.25 -1.36
N VAL A 24 -4.51 -3.83 -1.85
CA VAL A 24 -5.11 -5.05 -1.31
C VAL A 24 -5.54 -5.92 -2.48
N LEU A 25 -5.06 -7.16 -2.53
CA LEU A 25 -5.46 -8.16 -3.52
C LEU A 25 -6.58 -9.04 -2.94
N VAL A 26 -7.67 -9.17 -3.69
CA VAL A 26 -8.82 -9.98 -3.29
C VAL A 26 -9.09 -11.05 -4.34
N LYS A 27 -9.17 -12.31 -3.90
CA LYS A 27 -9.55 -13.44 -4.74
C LYS A 27 -10.64 -14.24 -4.04
N ASN A 28 -11.75 -14.50 -4.74
CA ASN A 28 -12.90 -15.25 -4.22
C ASN A 28 -13.41 -14.68 -2.88
N GLY A 29 -13.50 -13.35 -2.78
CA GLY A 29 -13.95 -12.65 -1.56
C GLY A 29 -12.96 -12.67 -0.39
N ARG A 30 -11.77 -13.24 -0.56
CA ARG A 30 -10.72 -13.29 0.48
C ARG A 30 -9.55 -12.40 0.12
N VAL A 31 -9.00 -11.72 1.12
CA VAL A 31 -7.73 -10.99 0.98
C VAL A 31 -6.60 -12.02 0.86
N VAL A 32 -5.83 -11.91 -0.22
CA VAL A 32 -4.69 -12.81 -0.51
C VAL A 32 -3.35 -12.07 -0.53
N GLY A 33 -3.38 -10.75 -0.40
CA GLY A 33 -2.20 -9.90 -0.49
C GLY A 33 -2.47 -8.47 -0.02
N GLU A 34 -1.49 -7.86 0.64
CA GLU A 34 -1.58 -6.51 1.19
C GLU A 34 -0.21 -5.82 1.15
N GLY A 35 -0.17 -4.58 0.63
CA GLY A 35 1.06 -3.83 0.46
C GLY A 35 0.87 -2.34 0.70
N PHE A 36 1.96 -1.65 1.00
CA PHE A 36 2.01 -0.18 1.04
C PHE A 36 3.39 0.35 0.64
N HIS A 37 3.43 1.55 0.09
CA HIS A 37 4.68 2.21 -0.28
C HIS A 37 5.41 2.69 0.98
N ARG A 38 6.59 2.11 1.25
CA ARG A 38 7.27 2.27 2.56
C ARG A 38 8.23 3.45 2.63
N LYS A 39 8.83 3.83 1.50
CA LYS A 39 9.85 4.89 1.39
C LYS A 39 9.93 5.43 -0.03
N ALA A 40 10.33 6.69 -0.18
CA ALA A 40 10.58 7.30 -1.48
C ALA A 40 11.54 6.45 -2.34
N GLY A 41 11.20 6.28 -3.62
CA GLY A 41 11.98 5.47 -4.57
C GLY A 41 11.99 3.96 -4.30
N GLY A 42 11.27 3.48 -3.27
CA GLY A 42 11.08 2.05 -3.02
C GLY A 42 10.00 1.43 -3.93
N PRO A 43 9.76 0.11 -3.80
CA PRO A 43 8.68 -0.55 -4.52
C PRO A 43 7.32 0.09 -4.25
N HIS A 44 6.47 0.13 -5.27
CA HIS A 44 5.09 0.55 -5.13
C HIS A 44 4.29 -0.44 -4.26
N ALA A 45 3.14 0.00 -3.75
CA ALA A 45 2.29 -0.81 -2.90
C ALA A 45 1.84 -2.12 -3.58
N GLU A 46 1.58 -2.08 -4.89
CA GLU A 46 1.16 -3.25 -5.68
C GLU A 46 2.22 -4.34 -5.83
N VAL A 47 3.51 -3.98 -5.77
CA VAL A 47 4.62 -4.96 -5.80
C VAL A 47 4.76 -5.67 -4.46
N ALA A 48 4.38 -5.00 -3.36
CA ALA A 48 4.48 -5.54 -2.00
C ALA A 48 3.22 -6.28 -1.53
N ALA A 49 2.13 -6.23 -2.31
CA ALA A 49 0.84 -6.85 -2.00
C ALA A 49 0.77 -8.27 -2.54
#